data_AF-A0A9P8ASY2-F1
#
_entry.id   AF-A0A9P8ASY2-F1
#
_cell.length_a   1.000
_cell.length_b   1.000
_cell.length_c   1.000
_cell.angle_alpha   90.00
_cell.angle_beta   90.00
_cell.angle_gamma   90.00
#
_symmetry.space_group_name_H-M   'P 1'
#
loop_
_entity.id
_entity.type
_entity.pdbx_description
1 polymer ?
#
loop_
_entity_poly.entity_id
_entity_poly.type
_entity_poly.pdbx_seq_one_letter_code
_entity_poly.pdbx_strand_id
1 'polypeptide(L)'
;MEAFFDNKNNVVNARIRSSVDESVLYTLKTTFNFRGRHVTILQDANPGPGGVVTVGAIHWQDRIIEVLGHKKKFSDVKRHAGKPFRKCRYWKWDEGRTEYSLKYNYEDWKVRVLDAILPNDEVAGTFAVPFRPHLFSKATPTTLELTREGLAKDEVFLILIFVYSEAKRQDQTVGSSSSLTLLS
;
A
#
# COMPACT_ATOMS: atom_id res chain seq x y z
N MET A 1 11.22 0.50 -9.69
CA MET A 1 11.73 0.86 -8.35
C MET A 1 11.80 -0.40 -7.53
N GLU A 2 12.90 -0.61 -6.82
CA GLU A 2 13.05 -1.67 -5.83
C GLU A 2 13.40 -1.01 -4.49
N ALA A 3 12.59 -1.29 -3.48
CA ALA A 3 12.70 -0.63 -2.18
C ALA A 3 12.30 -1.55 -1.03
N PHE A 4 12.64 -1.16 0.19
CA PHE A 4 12.23 -1.85 1.41
C PHE A 4 11.79 -0.87 2.51
N PHE A 5 10.96 -1.37 3.42
CA PHE A 5 10.44 -0.64 4.57
C PHE A 5 11.34 -0.93 5.78
N ASP A 6 11.92 0.11 6.37
CA ASP A 6 12.92 -0.04 7.43
C ASP A 6 12.35 -0.34 8.83
N ASN A 7 11.02 -0.32 8.98
CA ASN A 7 10.34 -0.59 10.24
C ASN A 7 9.59 -1.93 10.28
N LYS A 8 10.29 -3.01 9.92
CA LYS A 8 9.77 -4.40 9.95
C LYS A 8 8.41 -4.50 9.22
N ASN A 9 7.35 -4.84 9.96
CA ASN A 9 5.98 -4.98 9.44
C ASN A 9 5.11 -3.72 9.69
N ASN A 10 5.65 -2.67 10.31
CA ASN A 10 4.92 -1.42 10.53
C ASN A 10 4.96 -0.54 9.28
N VAL A 11 4.18 -0.92 8.27
CA VAL A 11 4.17 -0.28 6.96
C VAL A 11 3.58 1.13 6.97
N VAL A 12 2.98 1.58 8.07
CA VAL A 12 2.34 2.91 8.18
C VAL A 12 3.22 3.92 8.92
N ASN A 13 4.32 3.49 9.53
CA ASN A 13 5.33 4.34 10.16
C ASN A 13 6.72 3.79 9.80
N ALA A 14 7.18 4.02 8.57
CA ALA A 14 8.43 3.49 8.06
C ALA A 14 9.07 4.47 7.09
N ARG A 15 10.38 4.35 6.88
CA ARG A 15 11.03 4.92 5.70
C ARG A 15 11.05 3.86 4.61
N ILE A 16 10.72 4.28 3.40
CA ILE A 16 10.88 3.49 2.19
C ILE A 16 12.27 3.81 1.67
N ARG A 17 13.16 2.82 1.67
CA ARG A 17 14.56 2.97 1.29
C ARG A 17 14.83 2.21 0.00
N SER A 18 15.63 2.80 -0.88
CA SER A 18 16.10 2.16 -2.11
C SER A 18 16.86 0.88 -1.78
N SER A 19 16.58 -0.20 -2.50
CA SER A 19 17.33 -1.45 -2.35
C SER A 19 18.74 -1.39 -2.97
N VAL A 20 19.03 -0.36 -3.77
CA VAL A 20 20.29 -0.22 -4.52
C VAL A 20 21.37 0.48 -3.70
N ASP A 21 21.00 1.56 -3.00
CA ASP A 21 21.94 2.45 -2.29
C ASP A 21 21.49 2.81 -0.87
N GLU A 22 20.39 2.20 -0.40
CA GLU A 22 19.76 2.47 0.89
C GLU A 22 19.35 3.93 1.16
N SER A 23 19.33 4.77 0.12
CA SER A 23 18.85 6.14 0.22
C SER A 23 17.37 6.15 0.63
N VAL A 24 16.97 7.16 1.41
CA VAL A 24 15.55 7.32 1.76
C VAL A 24 14.84 7.90 0.55
N LEU A 25 13.86 7.15 0.01
CA LEU A 25 13.00 7.60 -1.09
C LEU A 25 11.79 8.32 -0.52
N TYR A 26 11.13 7.69 0.46
CA TYR A 26 9.95 8.25 1.11
C TYR A 26 9.94 8.02 2.61
N THR A 27 9.17 8.82 3.33
CA THR A 27 8.86 8.62 4.75
C THR A 27 7.35 8.53 4.96
N LEU A 28 6.89 7.43 5.55
CA LEU A 28 5.51 7.24 6.00
C LEU A 28 5.39 7.58 7.48
N LYS A 29 4.43 8.43 7.82
CA LYS A 29 4.09 8.78 9.21
C LYS A 29 2.60 8.70 9.41
N THR A 30 2.19 8.11 10.52
CA THR A 30 0.78 7.98 10.88
C THR A 30 0.47 8.66 12.20
N THR A 31 -0.58 9.46 12.20
CA THR A 31 -1.16 10.02 13.42
C THR A 31 -2.34 9.17 13.88
N PHE A 32 -2.57 9.17 15.19
CA PHE A 32 -3.65 8.44 15.84
C PHE A 32 -4.48 9.41 16.68
N ASN A 33 -5.78 9.15 16.75
CA ASN A 33 -6.67 9.79 17.70
C ASN A 33 -7.47 8.70 18.43
N PHE A 34 -8.45 9.09 19.26
CA PHE A 34 -9.27 8.15 20.03
C PHE A 34 -10.08 7.16 19.17
N ARG A 35 -10.24 7.40 17.86
CA ARG A 35 -10.90 6.51 16.89
C ARG A 35 -9.91 5.62 16.12
N GLY A 36 -8.65 5.56 16.55
CA GLY A 36 -7.59 4.80 15.90
C GLY A 36 -6.79 5.64 14.91
N ARG A 37 -6.37 5.04 13.78
CA ARG A 37 -5.61 5.76 12.75
C ARG A 37 -6.41 6.95 12.22
N HIS A 38 -5.76 8.11 12.18
CA HIS A 38 -6.36 9.35 11.70
C HIS A 38 -5.89 9.64 10.27
N VAL A 39 -4.60 9.96 10.09
CA VAL A 39 -3.98 10.15 8.77
C VAL A 39 -2.64 9.44 8.68
N THR A 40 -2.36 8.77 7.56
CA THR A 40 -1.02 8.33 7.16
C THR A 40 -0.54 9.21 6.02
N ILE A 41 0.57 9.92 6.19
CA ILE A 41 1.18 10.77 5.16
C ILE A 41 2.39 10.06 4.56
N LEU A 42 2.55 10.20 3.24
CA LEU A 42 3.72 9.78 2.47
C LEU A 42 4.49 11.04 2.07
N GLN A 43 5.71 11.17 2.58
CA GLN A 43 6.57 12.31 2.34
C GLN A 43 7.72 11.95 1.41
N ASP A 44 7.99 12.77 0.41
CA ASP A 44 9.18 12.65 -0.43
C ASP A 44 10.40 13.09 0.39
N ALA A 45 11.43 12.25 0.42
CA ALA A 45 12.67 12.55 1.13
C ALA A 45 13.65 13.40 0.31
N ASN A 46 13.45 13.51 -0.99
CA ASN A 46 14.31 14.30 -1.89
C ASN A 46 13.46 15.27 -2.74
N PRO A 47 12.69 16.18 -2.10
CA PRO A 47 11.86 17.11 -2.85
C PRO A 47 12.75 18.03 -3.69
N GLY A 48 12.38 18.21 -4.96
CA GLY A 48 13.02 19.21 -5.82
C GLY A 48 12.85 20.64 -5.25
N PRO A 49 13.56 21.64 -5.79
CA PRO A 49 13.37 23.04 -5.41
C PRO A 49 11.91 23.46 -5.58
N GLY A 50 11.26 23.90 -4.50
CA GLY A 50 9.82 24.23 -4.47
C GLY A 50 8.88 23.00 -4.39
N GLY A 51 9.42 21.80 -4.17
CA GLY A 51 8.70 20.54 -4.14
C GLY A 51 7.76 20.38 -2.94
N VAL A 52 6.72 19.56 -3.13
CA VAL A 52 5.78 19.20 -2.07
C VAL A 52 6.41 18.14 -1.19
N VAL A 53 6.59 18.45 0.09
CA VAL A 53 7.12 17.48 1.07
C VAL A 53 6.17 16.29 1.23
N THR A 54 4.86 16.51 1.14
CA THR A 54 3.84 15.44 1.24
C THR A 54 3.27 15.10 -0.13
N VAL A 55 3.71 14.00 -0.71
CA VAL A 55 3.27 13.57 -2.04
C VAL A 55 1.97 12.77 -2.02
N GLY A 56 1.56 12.24 -0.86
CA GLY A 56 0.29 11.55 -0.73
C GLY A 56 -0.15 11.30 0.70
N ALA A 57 -1.41 10.94 0.89
CA ALA A 57 -1.94 10.62 2.20
C ALA A 57 -3.14 9.64 2.14
N ILE A 58 -3.34 8.94 3.24
CA ILE A 58 -4.55 8.17 3.53
C ILE A 58 -5.24 8.83 4.73
N HIS A 59 -6.39 9.44 4.49
CA HIS A 59 -7.26 9.98 5.51
C HIS A 59 -8.23 8.87 5.92
N TRP A 60 -7.86 8.10 6.94
CA TRP A 60 -8.50 6.83 7.28
C TRP A 60 -9.97 6.98 7.67
N GLN A 61 -10.28 8.03 8.41
CA GLN A 61 -11.61 8.26 8.97
C GLN A 61 -12.57 8.81 7.91
N ASP A 62 -12.08 9.73 7.09
CA ASP A 62 -12.83 10.31 5.98
C ASP A 62 -12.93 9.37 4.77
N ARG A 63 -12.19 8.26 4.79
CA ARG A 63 -12.10 7.28 3.69
C ARG A 63 -11.65 7.95 2.40
N ILE A 64 -10.64 8.81 2.49
CA ILE A 64 -10.08 9.56 1.38
C ILE A 64 -8.64 9.12 1.16
N ILE A 65 -8.27 9.04 -0.11
CA ILE A 65 -6.89 8.96 -0.57
C ILE A 65 -6.51 10.29 -1.23
N GLU A 66 -5.29 10.73 -0.96
CA GLU A 66 -4.73 11.95 -1.51
C GLU A 66 -3.46 11.61 -2.28
N VAL A 67 -3.37 12.06 -3.53
CA VAL A 67 -2.19 11.91 -4.39
C VAL A 67 -1.87 13.28 -4.95
N LEU A 68 -0.67 13.77 -4.66
CA LEU A 68 -0.16 15.07 -5.11
C LEU A 68 -1.13 16.22 -4.81
N GLY A 69 -1.70 16.24 -3.61
CA GLY A 69 -2.67 17.25 -3.17
C GLY A 69 -4.13 17.04 -3.65
N HIS A 70 -4.37 16.13 -4.59
CA HIS A 70 -5.71 15.81 -5.07
C HIS A 70 -6.36 14.74 -4.21
N LYS A 71 -7.54 15.03 -3.65
CA LYS A 71 -8.29 14.13 -2.76
C LYS A 71 -9.41 13.43 -3.51
N LYS A 72 -9.54 12.11 -3.34
CA LYS A 72 -10.67 11.30 -3.82
C LYS A 72 -11.17 10.37 -2.74
N LYS A 73 -12.48 10.11 -2.68
CA LYS A 73 -13.02 9.11 -1.75
C LYS A 73 -12.62 7.72 -2.24
N PHE A 74 -12.46 6.79 -1.30
CA PHE A 74 -12.23 5.40 -1.64
C PHE A 74 -13.36 4.82 -2.51
N SER A 75 -14.61 5.26 -2.34
CA SER A 75 -15.72 4.83 -3.21
C SER A 75 -15.49 5.14 -4.69
N ASP A 76 -14.71 6.20 -4.97
CA ASP A 76 -14.54 6.72 -6.32
C ASP A 76 -13.35 6.05 -7.00
N VAL A 77 -12.34 5.66 -6.21
CA VAL A 77 -11.11 5.02 -6.73
C VAL A 77 -11.06 3.51 -6.50
N LYS A 78 -11.98 2.94 -5.72
CA LYS A 78 -11.98 1.53 -5.32
C LYS A 78 -13.34 0.91 -5.53
N ARG A 79 -13.36 -0.16 -6.33
CA ARG A 79 -14.54 -1.02 -6.49
C ARG A 79 -14.22 -2.47 -6.14
N HIS A 80 -15.27 -3.22 -5.78
CA HIS A 80 -15.19 -4.66 -5.64
C HIS A 80 -15.99 -5.28 -6.78
N ALA A 81 -15.44 -6.26 -7.46
CA ALA A 81 -16.19 -7.06 -8.42
C ALA A 81 -15.85 -8.55 -8.26
N GLY A 82 -16.75 -9.40 -8.77
CA GLY A 82 -16.65 -10.85 -8.68
C GLY A 82 -17.74 -11.48 -7.81
N LYS A 83 -17.77 -12.81 -7.81
CA LYS A 83 -18.74 -13.61 -7.07
C LYS A 83 -18.55 -13.43 -5.54
N PRO A 84 -19.60 -13.67 -4.72
CA PRO A 84 -19.41 -13.89 -3.29
C PRO A 84 -18.26 -14.90 -3.08
N PHE A 85 -17.39 -14.66 -2.11
CA PHE A 85 -16.16 -15.45 -1.83
C PHE A 85 -15.00 -15.34 -2.85
N ARG A 86 -15.16 -14.61 -3.96
CA ARG A 86 -14.08 -14.29 -4.93
C ARG A 86 -14.03 -12.79 -5.26
N LYS A 87 -14.25 -11.94 -4.27
CA LYS A 87 -14.22 -10.48 -4.46
C LYS A 87 -12.80 -10.01 -4.75
N CYS A 88 -12.55 -9.56 -5.98
CA CYS A 88 -11.34 -8.84 -6.34
C CYS A 88 -11.51 -7.36 -5.98
N ARG A 89 -10.40 -6.72 -5.55
CA ARG A 89 -10.34 -5.29 -5.28
C ARG A 89 -9.72 -4.62 -6.50
N TYR A 90 -10.46 -3.72 -7.13
CA TYR A 90 -9.98 -2.93 -8.24
C TYR A 90 -9.77 -1.50 -7.80
N TRP A 91 -8.69 -0.89 -8.29
CA TRP A 91 -8.26 0.44 -7.96
C TRP A 91 -7.97 1.21 -9.23
N LYS A 92 -8.55 2.40 -9.38
CA LYS A 92 -8.32 3.28 -10.52
C LYS A 92 -8.29 4.71 -10.00
N TRP A 93 -7.21 5.44 -10.24
CA TRP A 93 -7.10 6.81 -9.74
C TRP A 93 -8.04 7.77 -10.48
N ASP A 94 -8.09 7.67 -11.81
CA ASP A 94 -8.93 8.52 -12.66
C ASP A 94 -9.35 7.80 -13.95
N GLU A 95 -10.34 8.31 -14.67
CA GLU A 95 -10.89 7.67 -15.87
C GLU A 95 -9.86 7.44 -16.97
N GLY A 96 -8.90 8.36 -17.14
CA GLY A 96 -7.80 8.27 -18.09
C GLY A 96 -6.56 7.51 -17.58
N ARG A 97 -6.61 6.94 -16.38
CA ARG A 97 -5.49 6.18 -15.79
C ARG A 97 -5.73 4.67 -15.84
N THR A 98 -4.64 3.92 -15.69
CA THR A 98 -4.67 2.47 -15.65
C THR A 98 -5.52 1.98 -14.47
N GLU A 99 -6.36 0.98 -14.73
CA GLU A 99 -7.04 0.26 -13.65
C GLU A 99 -6.21 -0.93 -13.20
N TYR A 100 -6.19 -1.14 -11.89
CA TYR A 100 -5.36 -2.12 -11.23
C TYR A 100 -6.21 -3.11 -10.45
N SER A 101 -5.91 -4.40 -10.57
CA SER A 101 -6.42 -5.40 -9.63
C SER A 101 -5.39 -5.66 -8.54
N LEU A 102 -5.83 -5.67 -7.28
CA LEU A 102 -4.98 -5.90 -6.12
C LEU A 102 -5.40 -7.19 -5.41
N LYS A 103 -4.45 -8.12 -5.30
CA LYS A 103 -4.68 -9.44 -4.68
C LYS A 103 -3.56 -9.77 -3.70
N TYR A 104 -3.92 -10.32 -2.56
CA TYR A 104 -2.98 -10.87 -1.59
C TYR A 104 -2.84 -12.39 -1.79
N ASN A 105 -1.61 -12.90 -1.81
CA ASN A 105 -1.30 -14.32 -1.85
C ASN A 105 -0.31 -14.65 -0.72
N TYR A 106 -0.81 -14.87 0.50
CA TYR A 106 -0.10 -15.31 1.72
C TYR A 106 1.17 -14.55 2.16
N GLU A 107 2.09 -14.24 1.27
CA GLU A 107 3.36 -13.57 1.50
C GLU A 107 3.48 -12.26 0.73
N ASP A 108 2.67 -12.06 -0.32
CA ASP A 108 2.73 -10.86 -1.15
C ASP A 108 1.35 -10.24 -1.43
N TRP A 109 1.37 -8.93 -1.63
CA TRP A 109 0.36 -8.25 -2.41
C TRP A 109 0.88 -8.06 -3.83
N LYS A 110 0.04 -8.35 -4.82
CA LYS A 110 0.34 -8.11 -6.23
C LYS A 110 -0.69 -7.17 -6.84
N VAL A 111 -0.19 -6.14 -7.50
CA VAL A 111 -0.98 -5.28 -8.38
C VAL A 111 -0.78 -5.74 -9.81
N ARG A 112 -1.88 -6.02 -10.52
CA ARG A 112 -1.87 -6.36 -11.94
C ARG A 112 -2.61 -5.30 -12.74
N VAL A 113 -2.06 -4.95 -13.90
CA VAL A 113 -2.71 -4.06 -14.87
C VAL A 113 -3.95 -4.76 -15.42
N LEU A 114 -5.07 -4.04 -15.44
CA LEU A 114 -6.28 -4.47 -16.14
C LEU A 114 -6.32 -3.75 -17.50
N ASP A 115 -5.75 -4.38 -18.53
CA ASP A 115 -5.91 -3.96 -19.91
C ASP A 115 -6.82 -4.96 -20.63
N ALA A 116 -7.78 -4.46 -21.40
CA ALA A 116 -8.70 -5.26 -22.18
C ALA A 116 -8.05 -5.89 -23.42
N ILE A 117 -6.89 -5.38 -23.85
CA ILE A 117 -6.24 -5.73 -25.12
C ILE A 117 -5.10 -6.74 -24.93
N LEU A 118 -4.44 -6.76 -23.76
CA LEU A 118 -3.36 -7.69 -23.45
C LEU A 118 -3.86 -8.87 -22.62
N PRO A 119 -3.36 -10.10 -22.83
CA PRO A 119 -3.70 -11.23 -21.99
C PRO A 119 -3.28 -10.92 -20.55
N ASN A 120 -4.31 -10.75 -19.69
CA ASN A 120 -4.24 -10.51 -18.24
C ASN A 120 -3.12 -11.30 -17.56
N ASP A 121 -1.94 -10.70 -17.36
CA ASP A 121 -1.07 -11.04 -16.22
C ASP A 121 0.11 -10.09 -15.99
N GLU A 122 0.15 -8.88 -16.57
CA GLU A 122 1.25 -7.97 -16.28
C GLU A 122 1.17 -7.45 -14.84
N VAL A 123 2.21 -7.75 -14.06
CA VAL A 123 2.36 -7.29 -12.68
C VAL A 123 2.94 -5.87 -12.72
N ALA A 124 2.17 -4.87 -12.28
CA ALA A 124 2.66 -3.49 -12.16
C ALA A 124 3.48 -3.29 -10.89
N GLY A 125 3.25 -4.13 -9.88
CA GLY A 125 4.06 -4.11 -8.67
C GLY A 125 3.76 -5.25 -7.71
N THR A 126 4.75 -5.53 -6.88
CA THR A 126 4.71 -6.53 -5.81
C THR A 126 5.09 -5.86 -4.50
N PHE A 127 4.36 -6.20 -3.44
CA PHE A 127 4.64 -5.76 -2.08
C PHE A 127 4.72 -6.98 -1.17
N ALA A 128 5.94 -7.45 -0.93
CA ALA A 128 6.20 -8.65 -0.15
C ALA A 128 6.21 -8.30 1.33
N VAL A 129 5.31 -8.93 2.08
CA VAL A 129 5.06 -8.68 3.50
C VAL A 129 5.36 -9.98 4.26
N PRO A 130 6.62 -10.20 4.66
CA PRO A 130 7.04 -11.48 5.22
C PRO A 130 6.18 -11.87 6.42
N PHE A 131 5.61 -13.08 6.32
CA PHE A 131 4.84 -13.66 7.40
C PHE A 131 5.78 -13.97 8.57
N ARG A 132 5.28 -13.76 9.79
CA ARG A 132 6.00 -13.73 11.09
C ARG A 132 7.42 -14.32 11.07
N PRO A 133 8.47 -13.58 11.54
CA PRO A 133 9.77 -14.20 11.73
C PRO A 133 9.61 -15.41 12.66
N HIS A 134 10.08 -16.58 12.22
CA HIS A 134 10.29 -17.70 13.12
C HIS A 134 11.17 -17.20 14.28
N LEU A 135 10.87 -17.66 15.51
CA LEU A 135 11.35 -17.16 16.81
C LEU A 135 12.86 -16.92 16.99
N PHE A 136 13.70 -17.23 15.98
CA PHE A 136 15.15 -17.09 16.02
C PHE A 136 15.79 -16.60 14.70
N SER A 137 15.02 -16.19 13.68
CA SER A 137 15.59 -15.62 12.43
C SER A 137 15.47 -14.10 12.38
N LYS A 138 16.44 -13.44 11.71
CA LYS A 138 16.36 -12.01 11.41
C LYS A 138 15.07 -11.76 10.61
N ALA A 139 14.29 -10.77 11.04
CA ALA A 139 13.06 -10.40 10.34
C ALA A 139 13.41 -9.89 8.93
N THR A 140 12.91 -10.58 7.91
CA THR A 140 12.97 -10.09 6.54
C THR A 140 12.21 -8.76 6.46
N PRO A 141 12.77 -7.70 5.84
CA PRO A 141 12.05 -6.45 5.68
C PRO A 141 10.91 -6.62 4.67
N THR A 142 9.88 -5.78 4.82
CA THR A 142 8.83 -5.66 3.80
C THR A 142 9.42 -4.98 2.57
N THR A 143 9.26 -5.57 1.38
CA THR A 143 9.82 -5.04 0.13
C THR A 143 8.74 -4.57 -0.84
N LEU A 144 9.09 -3.59 -1.66
CA LEU A 144 8.24 -2.98 -2.68
C LEU A 144 8.99 -2.97 -4.00
N GLU A 145 8.36 -3.56 -5.01
CA GLU A 145 8.84 -3.57 -6.39
C GLU A 145 7.75 -2.96 -7.27
N LEU A 146 8.11 -1.95 -8.05
CA LEU A 146 7.24 -1.34 -9.07
C LEU A 146 7.92 -1.43 -10.43
N THR A 147 7.16 -1.80 -11.46
CA THR A 147 7.65 -1.74 -12.85
C THR A 147 7.91 -0.29 -13.27
N ARG A 148 8.69 -0.10 -14.35
CA ARG A 148 8.96 1.25 -14.88
C ARG A 148 7.68 1.98 -15.27
N GLU A 149 6.72 1.27 -15.85
CA GLU A 149 5.44 1.87 -16.24
C GLU A 149 4.59 2.23 -15.02
N GLY A 150 4.47 1.33 -14.03
CA GLY A 150 3.75 1.63 -12.79
C GLY A 150 4.36 2.81 -12.04
N LEU A 151 5.69 2.90 -12.02
CA LEU A 151 6.43 4.02 -11.47
C LEU A 151 6.10 5.33 -12.20
N ALA A 152 6.23 5.35 -13.52
CA ALA A 152 6.06 6.58 -14.30
C ALA A 152 4.63 7.14 -14.24
N LYS A 153 3.61 6.28 -14.13
CA LYS A 153 2.20 6.70 -14.22
C LYS A 153 1.55 6.92 -12.85
N ASP A 154 1.80 6.01 -11.91
CA ASP A 154 0.96 5.88 -10.71
C ASP A 154 1.77 5.54 -9.43
N GLU A 155 3.07 5.84 -9.38
CA GLU A 155 3.95 5.52 -8.23
C GLU A 155 3.33 5.79 -6.86
N VAL A 156 2.96 7.05 -6.59
CA VAL A 156 2.39 7.46 -5.30
C VAL A 156 1.10 6.71 -5.01
N PHE A 157 0.23 6.57 -6.03
CA PHE A 157 -1.02 5.86 -5.87
C PHE A 157 -0.79 4.38 -5.54
N LEU A 158 0.12 3.71 -6.24
CA LEU A 158 0.49 2.31 -6.02
C LEU A 158 1.07 2.09 -4.62
N ILE A 159 1.97 2.97 -4.15
CA ILE A 159 2.50 2.92 -2.78
C ILE A 159 1.35 3.01 -1.76
N LEU A 160 0.46 3.99 -1.92
CA LEU A 160 -0.64 4.19 -0.97
C LEU A 160 -1.63 3.02 -0.95
N ILE A 161 -1.97 2.41 -2.09
CA ILE A 161 -2.90 1.25 -2.09
C ILE A 161 -2.28 0.00 -1.46
N PHE A 162 -0.96 -0.19 -1.57
CA PHE A 162 -0.24 -1.26 -0.88
C PHE A 162 -0.27 -1.04 0.63
N VAL A 163 0.15 0.15 1.09
CA VAL A 163 0.13 0.53 2.51
C VAL A 163 -1.29 0.42 3.08
N TYR A 164 -2.29 0.93 2.35
CA TYR A 164 -3.69 0.83 2.74
C TYR A 164 -4.11 -0.63 2.95
N SER A 165 -3.84 -1.47 1.95
CA SER A 165 -4.33 -2.85 1.93
C SER A 165 -3.66 -3.72 2.97
N GLU A 166 -2.35 -3.56 3.15
CA GLU A 166 -1.60 -4.28 4.18
C GLU A 166 -2.05 -3.87 5.58
N ALA A 167 -2.15 -2.56 5.85
CA ALA A 167 -2.57 -2.11 7.16
C ALA A 167 -4.00 -2.57 7.51
N LYS A 168 -4.92 -2.62 6.53
CA LYS A 168 -6.27 -3.20 6.73
C LYS A 168 -6.24 -4.71 6.97
N ARG A 169 -5.32 -5.46 6.38
CA ARG A 169 -5.15 -6.90 6.63
C ARG A 169 -4.58 -7.17 8.02
N GLN A 170 -3.62 -6.35 8.46
CA GLN A 170 -3.08 -6.40 9.82
C GLN A 170 -4.19 -6.16 10.86
N ASP A 171 -5.05 -5.15 10.65
CA ASP A 171 -6.20 -4.89 11.54
C ASP A 171 -7.13 -6.12 11.66
N GLN A 172 -7.42 -6.77 10.53
CA GLN A 172 -8.28 -7.97 10.51
C GLN A 172 -7.64 -9.15 11.25
N THR A 173 -6.32 -9.30 11.14
CA THR A 173 -5.58 -10.36 11.83
C THR A 173 -5.57 -10.14 13.35
N VAL A 174 -5.34 -8.90 13.80
CA VAL A 174 -5.37 -8.54 15.23
C VAL A 174 -6.79 -8.65 15.81
N GLY A 175 -7.80 -8.16 15.09
CA GLY A 175 -9.21 -8.26 15.53
C GLY A 175 -9.72 -9.70 15.64
N SER A 176 -9.27 -10.59 14.74
CA SER A 176 -9.62 -12.02 14.79
C SER A 176 -8.94 -12.74 15.98
N SER A 177 -7.72 -12.32 16.32
CA SER A 177 -6.98 -12.86 17.48
C SER A 177 -7.67 -12.52 18.81
N SER A 178 -8.25 -11.33 18.90
CA SER A 178 -8.96 -10.82 20.09
C SER A 178 -10.28 -11.56 20.35
N SER A 179 -10.91 -12.08 19.30
CA SER A 179 -12.19 -12.80 19.39
C SER A 179 -12.03 -14.25 19.85
N LEU A 180 -10.82 -14.82 19.71
CA LEU A 180 -10.49 -16.19 20.14
C LEU A 180 -10.11 -16.29 21.62
N THR A 181 -9.87 -15.17 22.31
CA THR A 181 -9.50 -15.18 23.74
C THR A 181 -10.71 -15.09 24.68
N LEU A 182 -11.93 -14.98 24.12
CA LEU A 182 -13.19 -14.94 24.88
C LEU A 182 -13.95 -16.28 24.88
N LEU A 183 -13.33 -17.36 24.41
CA LEU A 183 -13.93 -18.71 24.33
C LEU A 183 -13.05 -19.80 24.96
N SER A 184 -12.18 -19.47 25.92
CA SER A 184 -11.46 -20.46 26.74
C SER A 184 -11.72 -20.27 28.22
#